data_AF-A0A1C6SVH6-F1
#
_entry.id   AF-A0A1C6SVH6-F1
#
_cell.length_a   1.000
_cell.length_b   1.000
_cell.length_c   1.000
_cell.angle_alpha   90.00
_cell.angle_beta   90.00
_cell.angle_gamma   90.00
#
_symmetry.space_group_name_H-M   'P 1'
#
loop_
_entity.id
_entity.type
_entity.pdbx_description
1 polymer ?
#
loop_
_entity_poly.entity_id
_entity_poly.type
_entity_poly.pdbx_seq_one_letter_code
_entity_poly.pdbx_strand_id
1 'polypeptide(L)'
;MTRRVGPQPGGTPAARDPASGGTAGGLRTAGGGLRRHEAARPAWRCRVCAAPWPCQPAKLALRAEYAHDPVGLSIYLCTLLHDAVADELRLHRRPPDPAELFTRFVAWTRPRPHPASPTIESQP
;
A
#
# COMPACT_ATOMS: atom_id res chain seq x y z
N MET A 1 24.94 -16.80 0.87
CA MET A 1 25.58 -15.47 1.00
C MET A 1 24.81 -14.66 2.03
N THR A 2 25.10 -14.86 3.31
CA THR A 2 24.39 -14.27 4.45
C THR A 2 25.21 -13.11 5.00
N ARG A 3 24.72 -11.88 4.86
CA ARG A 3 25.41 -10.68 5.34
C ARG A 3 25.09 -10.47 6.82
N ARG A 4 26.09 -10.75 7.66
CA ARG A 4 26.13 -10.44 9.11
C ARG A 4 26.20 -8.92 9.28
N VAL A 5 25.28 -8.33 10.04
CA VAL A 5 25.38 -6.94 10.51
C VAL A 5 25.65 -7.00 12.01
N GLY A 6 26.85 -6.57 12.41
CA GLY A 6 27.21 -6.38 13.82
C GLY A 6 26.84 -4.96 14.31
N PRO A 7 26.70 -4.76 15.63
CA PRO A 7 26.16 -3.52 16.22
C PRO A 7 27.27 -2.54 16.61
N GLN A 8 26.96 -1.23 16.65
CA GLN A 8 27.74 -0.24 17.39
C GLN A 8 26.85 0.86 18.05
N PRO A 9 27.33 1.47 19.15
CA PRO A 9 26.48 2.01 20.22
C PRO A 9 26.43 3.55 20.33
N GLY A 10 25.44 4.03 21.10
CA GLY A 10 25.59 5.00 22.19
C GLY A 10 25.94 6.47 21.88
N GLY A 11 24.98 7.36 22.11
CA GLY A 11 25.24 8.81 22.28
C GLY A 11 23.97 9.61 22.61
N THR A 12 23.74 9.89 23.90
CA THR A 12 22.81 10.91 24.46
C THR A 12 23.65 11.66 25.52
N PRO A 13 23.60 13.00 25.71
CA PRO A 13 22.43 13.80 26.10
C PRO A 13 22.39 15.17 25.36
N ALA A 14 21.45 16.11 25.53
CA ALA A 14 20.81 16.60 26.75
C ALA A 14 19.51 17.38 26.45
N ALA A 15 18.63 17.36 27.45
CA ALA A 15 17.43 18.15 27.56
C ALA A 15 17.74 19.63 27.79
N ARG A 16 16.94 20.51 27.17
CA ARG A 16 16.63 21.85 27.67
C ARG A 16 15.17 22.17 27.33
N ASP A 17 14.40 22.46 28.35
CA ASP A 17 13.16 23.23 28.37
C ASP A 17 13.16 24.01 29.70
N PRO A 18 12.37 25.09 29.91
CA PRO A 18 11.27 25.61 29.08
C PRO A 18 11.25 27.16 28.92
N ALA A 19 10.37 27.69 28.07
CA ALA A 19 9.60 28.91 28.34
C ALA A 19 8.46 29.10 27.31
N SER A 20 7.24 29.17 27.83
CA SER A 20 5.97 29.37 27.11
C SER A 20 5.78 30.81 26.61
N GLY A 21 5.09 30.98 25.48
CA GLY A 21 4.56 32.28 25.05
C GLY A 21 3.79 32.26 23.72
N GLY A 22 2.47 32.06 23.79
CA GLY A 22 1.45 32.82 23.03
C GLY A 22 1.43 32.82 21.49
N THR A 23 0.65 31.88 20.94
CA THR A 23 -0.28 32.01 19.78
C THR A 23 0.04 32.98 18.64
N ALA A 24 0.48 32.41 17.52
CA ALA A 24 0.04 32.84 16.20
C ALA A 24 -0.54 31.61 15.48
N GLY A 25 -1.81 31.68 15.07
CA GLY A 25 -2.48 30.67 14.27
C GLY A 25 -1.86 30.61 12.88
N GLY A 26 -0.68 29.99 12.77
CA GLY A 26 -0.11 29.58 11.50
C GLY A 26 -0.86 28.34 11.04
N LEU A 27 -1.55 28.45 9.90
CA LEU A 27 -2.11 27.33 9.18
C LEU A 27 -0.99 26.30 9.01
N ARG A 28 -1.03 25.22 9.80
CA ARG A 28 -0.05 24.14 9.70
C ARG A 28 -0.32 23.43 8.39
N THR A 29 0.35 23.85 7.33
CA THR A 29 0.63 22.98 6.20
C THR A 29 1.57 21.91 6.74
N ALA A 30 1.00 20.86 7.33
CA ALA A 30 1.74 19.68 7.70
C ALA A 30 2.30 19.09 6.40
N GLY A 31 3.55 19.43 6.10
CA GLY A 31 4.41 18.68 5.21
C GLY A 31 4.65 17.29 5.80
N GLY A 32 3.61 16.46 5.80
CA GLY A 32 3.75 15.03 6.01
C GLY A 32 4.37 14.47 4.76
N GLY A 33 5.66 14.16 4.79
CA GLY A 33 6.26 13.33 3.75
C GLY A 33 5.35 12.12 3.55
N LEU A 34 4.83 11.97 2.33
CA LEU A 34 3.80 11.00 1.98
C LEU A 34 4.32 9.60 2.29
N ARG A 35 4.08 9.11 3.52
CA ARG A 35 4.55 7.80 3.94
C ARG A 35 3.90 6.79 3.00
N ARG A 36 4.73 6.02 2.29
CA ARG A 36 4.25 5.03 1.34
C ARG A 36 3.34 4.05 2.09
N HIS A 37 2.17 3.78 1.51
CA HIS A 37 1.23 2.82 2.09
C HIS A 37 1.67 1.40 1.77
N GLU A 38 2.64 0.89 2.53
CA GLU A 38 3.25 -0.42 2.33
C GLU A 38 2.56 -1.52 3.15
N ALA A 39 2.69 -2.77 2.69
CA ALA A 39 2.23 -3.94 3.42
C ALA A 39 3.10 -4.21 4.67
N ALA A 40 2.44 -4.52 5.77
CA ALA A 40 3.04 -5.08 6.98
C ALA A 40 2.70 -6.57 7.06
N ARG A 41 3.69 -7.42 6.78
CA ARG A 41 3.58 -8.87 6.97
C ARG A 41 3.78 -9.24 8.46
N PRO A 42 3.19 -10.33 8.95
CA PRO A 42 2.34 -11.30 8.23
C PRO A 42 0.85 -10.93 8.20
N ALA A 43 0.44 -9.82 8.84
CA ALA A 43 -0.98 -9.45 8.97
C ALA A 43 -1.58 -8.79 7.72
N TRP A 44 -0.77 -8.48 6.69
CA TRP A 44 -1.16 -7.81 5.45
C TRP A 44 -1.99 -6.54 5.69
N ARG A 45 -1.56 -5.73 6.65
CA ARG A 45 -2.13 -4.41 6.97
C ARG A 45 -1.23 -3.30 6.50
N CYS A 46 -1.80 -2.13 6.22
CA CYS A 46 -1.02 -0.97 5.83
C CYS A 46 -0.22 -0.42 7.02
N ARG A 47 1.09 -0.17 6.84
CA ARG A 47 1.95 0.45 7.87
C ARG A 47 1.53 1.87 8.27
N VAL A 48 0.76 2.56 7.42
CA VAL A 48 0.39 3.96 7.61
C VAL A 48 -0.99 4.09 8.23
N CYS A 49 -1.99 3.44 7.63
CA CYS A 49 -3.39 3.59 8.06
C CYS A 49 -3.99 2.35 8.76
N ALA A 50 -3.20 1.28 8.94
CA ALA A 50 -3.63 0.00 9.54
C ALA A 50 -4.79 -0.74 8.84
N ALA A 51 -5.38 -0.17 7.79
CA ALA A 51 -6.40 -0.82 6.97
C ALA A 51 -5.84 -2.06 6.25
N PRO A 52 -6.70 -3.01 5.81
CA PRO A 52 -6.27 -4.14 4.99
C PRO A 52 -5.48 -3.65 3.77
N TRP A 53 -4.30 -4.20 3.57
CA TRP A 53 -3.47 -3.89 2.42
C TRP A 53 -3.86 -4.81 1.25
N PRO A 54 -4.03 -4.31 0.01
CA PRO A 54 -3.86 -2.92 -0.42
C PRO A 54 -5.00 -2.00 0.04
N CYS A 55 -4.67 -0.94 0.76
CA CYS A 55 -5.62 0.11 1.13
C CYS A 55 -5.79 1.11 -0.04
N GLN A 56 -6.83 1.96 -0.02
CA GLN A 56 -7.11 2.84 -1.17
C GLN A 56 -5.94 3.75 -1.61
N PRO A 57 -5.19 4.39 -0.69
CA PRO A 57 -4.00 5.16 -1.08
C PRO A 57 -2.90 4.29 -1.69
N ALA A 58 -2.72 3.05 -1.21
CA ALA A 58 -1.78 2.11 -1.82
C ALA A 58 -2.21 1.71 -3.24
N LYS A 59 -3.50 1.44 -3.45
CA LYS A 59 -4.05 1.13 -4.78
C LYS A 59 -3.78 2.28 -5.74
N LEU A 60 -4.07 3.52 -5.34
CA LEU A 60 -3.82 4.71 -6.17
C LEU A 60 -2.33 4.87 -6.51
N ALA A 61 -1.45 4.76 -5.50
CA ALA A 61 -0.01 4.87 -5.69
C ALA A 61 0.53 3.78 -6.64
N LEU A 62 0.10 2.53 -6.47
CA LEU A 62 0.51 1.41 -7.32
C LEU A 62 0.02 1.56 -8.76
N ARG A 63 -1.21 2.08 -8.98
CA ARG A 63 -1.69 2.39 -10.34
C ARG A 63 -0.88 3.48 -11.01
N ALA A 64 -0.46 4.50 -10.25
CA ALA A 64 0.36 5.59 -10.76
C ALA A 64 1.78 5.09 -11.09
N GLU A 65 2.38 4.28 -10.23
CA GLU A 65 3.71 3.69 -10.41
C GLU A 65 3.77 2.77 -11.63
N TYR A 66 2.72 1.98 -11.87
CA TYR A 66 2.60 1.06 -13.00
C TYR A 66 1.68 1.58 -14.12
N ALA A 67 1.54 2.90 -14.27
CA ALA A 67 0.61 3.49 -15.25
C ALA A 67 0.86 3.00 -16.69
N HIS A 68 2.11 2.70 -17.03
CA HIS A 68 2.52 2.21 -18.35
C HIS A 68 2.68 0.69 -18.43
N ASP A 69 2.44 -0.04 -17.33
CA ASP A 69 2.56 -1.50 -17.26
C ASP A 69 1.51 -2.14 -16.32
N PRO A 70 0.22 -2.14 -16.71
CA PRO A 70 -0.84 -2.75 -15.92
C PRO A 70 -0.72 -4.28 -15.79
N VAL A 71 -0.02 -4.93 -16.73
CA VAL A 71 0.27 -6.36 -16.68
C VAL A 71 1.29 -6.64 -15.59
N GLY A 72 2.39 -5.90 -15.54
CA GLY A 72 3.39 -5.98 -14.48
C GLY A 72 2.81 -5.71 -13.10
N LEU A 73 1.90 -4.74 -12.97
CA LEU A 73 1.16 -4.50 -11.73
C LEU A 73 0.38 -5.74 -11.28
N SER A 74 -0.31 -6.39 -12.21
CA SER A 74 -1.11 -7.58 -11.94
C SER A 74 -0.22 -8.75 -11.51
N ILE A 75 0.91 -8.97 -12.20
CA ILE A 75 1.87 -10.02 -11.85
C ILE A 75 2.45 -9.78 -10.45
N TYR A 76 2.89 -8.54 -10.16
CA TYR A 76 3.42 -8.17 -8.85
C TYR A 76 2.40 -8.44 -7.73
N LEU A 77 1.14 -8.04 -7.92
CA LEU A 77 0.09 -8.25 -6.93
C LEU A 77 -0.31 -9.73 -6.79
N CYS A 78 -0.22 -10.53 -7.85
CA CYS A 78 -0.38 -11.99 -7.76
C CYS A 78 0.72 -12.63 -6.90
N THR A 79 1.98 -12.19 -7.02
CA THR A 79 3.07 -12.66 -6.15
C THR A 79 2.79 -12.33 -4.69
N LEU A 80 2.33 -11.11 -4.41
CA LEU A 80 1.96 -10.71 -3.05
C LEU A 80 0.74 -11.46 -2.52
N LEU A 81 -0.25 -11.75 -3.37
CA LEU A 81 -1.40 -12.58 -3.00
C LEU A 81 -0.95 -13.99 -2.59
N HIS A 82 0.00 -14.60 -3.31
CA HIS A 82 0.54 -15.90 -2.94
C HIS A 82 1.18 -15.89 -1.55
N ASP A 83 2.01 -14.89 -1.27
CA ASP A 83 2.62 -14.70 0.04
C ASP A 83 1.55 -14.44 1.13
N ALA A 84 0.49 -13.71 0.80
CA ALA A 84 -0.61 -13.44 1.71
C ALA A 84 -1.40 -14.69 2.07
N VAL A 85 -1.71 -15.53 1.10
CA VAL A 85 -2.34 -16.84 1.35
C VAL A 85 -1.46 -17.67 2.29
N ALA A 86 -0.15 -17.72 2.06
CA ALA A 86 0.77 -18.48 2.91
C ALA A 86 0.82 -17.95 4.34
N ASP A 87 0.83 -16.64 4.54
CA ASP A 87 0.82 -16.04 5.88
C ASP A 87 -0.53 -16.22 6.59
N GLU A 88 -1.66 -16.05 5.89
CA GLU A 88 -3.00 -16.25 6.45
C GLU A 88 -3.20 -17.70 6.91
N LEU A 89 -2.76 -18.68 6.12
CA LEU A 89 -2.80 -20.11 6.48
C LEU A 89 -1.91 -20.44 7.69
N ARG A 90 -0.85 -19.66 7.94
CA ARG A 90 0.00 -19.83 9.14
C ARG A 90 -0.61 -19.21 10.38
N LEU A 91 -1.30 -18.08 10.24
CA LEU A 91 -1.87 -17.32 11.36
C LEU A 91 -3.26 -17.82 11.77
N HIS A 92 -4.04 -18.37 10.85
CA HIS A 92 -5.43 -18.70 11.05
C HIS A 92 -5.70 -20.19 10.83
N ARG A 93 -6.59 -20.76 11.66
CA ARG A 93 -6.98 -22.17 11.56
C ARG A 93 -7.85 -22.48 10.34
N ARG A 94 -8.52 -21.46 9.78
CA ARG A 94 -9.41 -21.59 8.61
C ARG A 94 -8.74 -20.94 7.40
N PRO A 95 -8.74 -21.59 6.23
CA PRO A 95 -8.25 -20.97 5.01
C PRO A 95 -9.07 -19.73 4.63
N PRO A 96 -8.42 -18.67 4.12
CA PRO A 96 -9.12 -17.49 3.62
C PRO A 96 -9.94 -17.84 2.37
N ASP A 97 -11.00 -17.08 2.10
CA ASP A 97 -11.73 -17.20 0.84
C ASP A 97 -10.84 -16.74 -0.33
N PRO A 98 -10.53 -17.62 -1.31
CA PRO A 98 -9.72 -17.25 -2.46
C PRO A 98 -10.32 -16.08 -3.26
N ALA A 99 -11.65 -15.99 -3.36
CA ALA A 99 -12.32 -14.93 -4.10
C ALA A 99 -12.16 -13.57 -3.41
N GLU A 100 -12.21 -13.54 -2.08
CA GLU A 100 -11.99 -12.32 -1.29
C GLU A 100 -10.55 -11.81 -1.47
N LEU A 101 -9.55 -12.70 -1.37
CA LEU A 101 -8.16 -12.32 -1.55
C LEU A 101 -7.88 -11.84 -2.98
N PHE A 102 -8.42 -12.53 -4.00
CA PHE A 102 -8.31 -12.08 -5.39
C PHE A 102 -8.93 -10.69 -5.58
N THR A 103 -10.12 -10.47 -5.03
CA THR A 103 -10.81 -9.17 -5.10
C THR A 103 -10.00 -8.06 -4.42
N ARG A 104 -9.39 -8.38 -3.27
CA ARG A 104 -8.58 -7.45 -2.49
C ARG A 104 -7.29 -7.05 -3.22
N PHE A 105 -6.54 -8.03 -3.73
CA PHE A 105 -5.22 -7.80 -4.32
C PHE A 105 -5.26 -7.48 -5.81
N VAL A 106 -6.03 -8.21 -6.62
CA VAL A 106 -5.81 -8.26 -8.09
C VAL A 106 -7.00 -7.68 -8.88
N ALA A 107 -8.25 -7.91 -8.47
CA ALA A 107 -9.41 -7.61 -9.33
C ALA A 107 -9.51 -6.14 -9.80
N TRP A 108 -8.88 -5.21 -9.09
CA TRP A 108 -8.88 -3.79 -9.43
C TRP A 108 -7.77 -3.38 -10.41
N THR A 109 -6.77 -4.21 -10.70
CA THR A 109 -5.62 -3.82 -11.55
C THR A 109 -5.98 -3.64 -13.01
N ARG A 110 -6.98 -4.38 -13.49
CA ARG A 110 -7.45 -4.29 -14.87
C ARG A 110 -8.14 -2.93 -15.09
N PRO A 111 -7.77 -2.17 -16.13
CA PRO A 111 -8.58 -1.05 -16.58
C PRO A 111 -10.00 -1.55 -16.88
N ARG A 112 -11.03 -0.84 -16.40
CA ARG A 112 -12.38 -1.11 -16.89
C ARG A 112 -12.32 -0.96 -18.42
N PRO A 113 -12.87 -1.90 -19.20
CA PRO A 113 -13.14 -1.64 -20.60
C PRO A 113 -13.91 -0.32 -20.66
N HIS A 114 -13.37 0.67 -21.36
CA HIS A 114 -14.20 1.79 -21.79
C HIS A 114 -15.32 1.13 -22.61
N PRO A 115 -16.61 1.39 -22.32
CA PRO A 115 -17.65 0.94 -23.24
C PRO A 115 -17.23 1.45 -24.61
N ALA A 116 -17.04 0.55 -25.57
CA ALA A 116 -16.76 0.96 -26.93
C ALA A 116 -17.85 1.98 -27.27
N SER A 117 -17.45 3.21 -27.62
CA SER A 117 -18.39 4.21 -28.12
C SER A 117 -19.25 3.50 -29.15
N PRO A 118 -20.60 3.53 -29.05
CA PRO A 118 -21.41 2.91 -30.08
C PRO A 118 -20.98 3.54 -31.39
N THR A 119 -20.39 2.73 -32.28
CA THR A 119 -20.16 3.14 -33.66
C THR A 119 -21.52 3.62 -34.13
N ILE A 120 -21.63 4.92 -34.38
CA ILE A 120 -22.78 5.51 -35.06
C ILE A 120 -22.69 4.94 -36.48
N GLU A 121 -23.26 3.76 -36.64
CA GLU A 121 -23.45 3.11 -37.94
C GLU A 121 -24.54 3.91 -38.65
N SER A 122 -24.11 4.94 -39.38
CA SER A 122 -24.92 5.62 -40.37
C SER A 122 -25.27 4.62 -41.48
N GLN A 123 -26.41 3.95 -41.33
CA GLN A 123 -27.01 3.17 -42.41
C GLN A 123 -27.54 4.11 -43.50
N PRO A 124 -27.32 3.80 -44.79
CA PRO A 124 -27.93 4.51 -45.92
C PRO A 124 -29.43 4.24 -46.05
#